data_AF-A0A8T5RWP8-F1
#
_entry.id   AF-A0A8T5RWP8-F1
#
_cell.length_a   1.000
_cell.length_b   1.000
_cell.length_c   1.000
_cell.angle_alpha   90.00
_cell.angle_beta   90.00
_cell.angle_gamma   90.00
#
_symmetry.space_group_name_H-M   'P 1'
#
loop_
_entity.id
_entity.type
_entity.pdbx_description
1 polymer ?
#
loop_
_entity_poly.entity_id
_entity_poly.type
_entity_poly.pdbx_seq_one_letter_code
_entity_poly.pdbx_strand_id
1 'polypeptide(L)'
;MHLEPECIPCLFNQVLRAFQLLKPDISREVILDTHKKLMEYLMSFDLERKASPIIGKVAYNLVAKALGVDDPYASIKKKYNQLALQFYDE
;
A
#
# COMPACT_ATOMS: atom_id res chain seq x y z
N MET A 1 17.00 -4.76 7.81
CA MET A 1 16.59 -4.64 6.39
C MET A 1 16.59 -3.16 6.08
N HIS A 2 17.50 -2.70 5.23
CA HIS A 2 17.61 -1.28 4.87
C HIS A 2 16.71 -0.97 3.67
N LEU A 3 16.51 0.31 3.40
CA LEU A 3 15.80 0.74 2.20
C LEU A 3 16.81 0.84 1.05
N GLU A 4 16.61 0.03 0.02
CA GLU A 4 17.42 0.07 -1.19
C GLU A 4 16.83 1.06 -2.21
N PRO A 5 17.62 1.58 -3.16
CA PRO A 5 17.14 2.54 -4.16
C PRO A 5 15.88 2.09 -4.93
N GLU A 6 15.76 0.80 -5.25
CA GLU A 6 14.58 0.22 -5.92
C GLU A 6 13.30 0.24 -5.07
N CYS A 7 13.41 0.39 -3.75
CA CYS A 7 12.25 0.47 -2.87
C CYS A 7 11.44 1.73 -3.13
N ILE A 8 12.10 2.86 -3.48
CA ILE A 8 11.41 4.12 -3.74
C ILE A 8 10.38 3.96 -4.88
N PRO A 9 10.75 3.59 -6.12
CA PRO A 9 9.77 3.40 -7.18
C PRO A 9 8.78 2.25 -6.88
N CYS A 10 9.20 1.23 -6.13
CA CYS A 10 8.32 0.15 -5.70
C CYS A 10 7.15 0.66 -4.83
N LEU A 11 7.41 1.53 -3.85
CA LEU A 11 6.38 2.09 -2.97
C LEU A 11 5.33 2.92 -3.72
N PHE A 12 5.75 3.75 -4.68
CA PHE A 12 4.81 4.51 -5.52
C PHE A 12 3.96 3.58 -6.39
N ASN A 13 4.58 2.53 -6.95
CA ASN A 13 3.86 1.50 -7.70
C ASN A 13 2.88 0.71 -6.83
N GLN A 14 3.21 0.42 -5.57
CA GLN A 14 2.30 -0.24 -4.63
C GLN A 14 1.04 0.59 -4.40
N VAL A 15 1.16 1.91 -4.19
CA VAL A 15 0.02 2.82 -4.06
C VAL A 15 -0.86 2.79 -5.32
N LEU A 16 -0.25 2.90 -6.50
CA LEU A 16 -0.99 2.88 -7.77
C LEU A 16 -1.74 1.55 -7.98
N ARG A 17 -1.05 0.42 -7.79
CA ARG A 17 -1.64 -0.92 -7.93
C ARG A 17 -2.74 -1.17 -6.90
N ALA A 18 -2.60 -0.63 -5.69
CA ALA A 18 -3.63 -0.71 -4.67
C ALA A 18 -4.92 -0.02 -5.14
N PHE A 19 -4.83 1.20 -5.67
CA PHE A 19 -6.01 1.88 -6.23
C PHE A 19 -6.62 1.13 -7.41
N GLN A 20 -5.80 0.65 -8.36
CA GLN A 20 -6.29 -0.13 -9.51
C GLN A 20 -7.05 -1.39 -9.09
N LEU A 21 -6.61 -2.04 -8.02
CA LEU A 21 -7.24 -3.26 -7.50
C LEU A 21 -8.50 -2.97 -6.67
N LEU A 22 -8.47 -1.92 -5.85
CA LEU A 22 -9.49 -1.66 -4.83
C LEU A 22 -10.59 -0.71 -5.29
N LYS A 23 -10.24 0.27 -6.13
CA LYS A 23 -11.12 1.35 -6.59
C LYS A 23 -10.68 1.80 -7.99
N PRO A 24 -10.94 1.00 -9.04
CA PRO A 24 -10.45 1.27 -10.40
C PRO A 24 -11.02 2.56 -11.02
N ASP A 25 -12.14 3.05 -10.50
CA ASP A 25 -12.80 4.30 -10.88
C ASP A 25 -12.31 5.52 -10.08
N ILE A 26 -11.30 5.37 -9.21
CA ILE A 26 -10.81 6.49 -8.40
C ILE A 26 -10.19 7.58 -9.28
N SER A 27 -10.40 8.84 -8.87
CA SER A 27 -9.92 9.96 -9.67
C SER A 27 -8.39 10.04 -9.66
N ARG A 28 -7.83 10.51 -10.77
CA ARG A 28 -6.39 10.73 -10.93
C ARG A 28 -5.86 11.70 -9.87
N GLU A 29 -6.66 12.70 -9.49
CA GLU A 29 -6.32 13.69 -8.49
C GLU A 29 -6.06 13.05 -7.13
N VAL A 30 -6.89 12.08 -6.70
CA VAL A 30 -6.70 11.36 -5.43
C VAL A 30 -5.42 10.51 -5.46
N ILE A 31 -5.11 9.87 -6.58
CA ILE A 31 -3.87 9.10 -6.74
C ILE A 31 -2.66 10.02 -6.59
N LEU A 32 -2.65 11.15 -7.29
CA LEU A 32 -1.56 12.13 -7.22
C LEU A 32 -1.40 12.73 -5.83
N ASP A 33 -2.50 13.08 -5.17
CA ASP A 33 -2.49 13.59 -3.79
C ASP A 33 -1.91 12.54 -2.81
N THR A 34 -2.28 11.27 -2.97
CA THR A 34 -1.75 10.16 -2.17
C THR A 34 -0.24 9.98 -2.40
N HIS A 35 0.22 10.09 -3.64
CA HIS A 35 1.66 10.04 -3.96
C HIS A 35 2.43 11.24 -3.39
N LYS A 36 1.87 12.45 -3.43
CA LYS A 36 2.49 13.62 -2.79
C LYS A 36 2.68 13.40 -1.28
N LYS A 37 1.66 12.91 -0.59
CA LYS A 37 1.74 12.58 0.84
C LYS A 37 2.79 11.51 1.15
N LEU A 38 2.93 10.50 0.26
CA LEU A 38 4.00 9.52 0.39
C LEU A 38 5.39 10.16 0.22
N MET A 39 5.55 11.06 -0.74
CA MET A 39 6.81 11.79 -0.95
C MET A 39 7.17 12.66 0.24
N GLU A 40 6.21 13.43 0.77
CA GLU A 40 6.38 14.24 2.00
C GLU A 40 6.81 13.38 3.19
N TYR A 41 6.20 12.20 3.33
CA TYR A 41 6.61 11.24 4.35
C TYR A 41 8.05 10.77 4.15
N LEU A 42 8.42 10.37 2.92
CA LEU A 42 9.78 9.91 2.62
C LEU A 42 10.84 11.00 2.84
N MET A 43 10.54 12.25 2.53
CA MET A 43 11.45 13.39 2.73
C MET A 43 11.66 13.74 4.22
N SER A 44 10.68 13.46 5.08
CA SER A 44 10.76 13.71 6.52
C SER A 44 11.29 12.51 7.31
N PHE A 45 11.52 11.38 6.66
CA PHE A 45 11.91 10.13 7.29
C PHE A 45 13.39 9.85 7.11
N ASP A 46 14.06 9.36 8.16
CA ASP A 46 15.44 8.88 8.08
C ASP A 46 15.48 7.55 7.31
N LEU A 47 15.81 7.63 6.02
CA LEU A 47 15.84 6.49 5.09
C LEU A 47 17.00 5.53 5.35
N GLU A 48 18.09 6.00 5.97
CA GLU A 48 19.32 5.23 6.22
C GLU A 48 19.15 4.29 7.43
N ARG A 49 18.47 4.78 8.48
CA ARG A 49 18.38 4.07 9.76
C ARG A 49 17.13 3.22 9.94
N LYS A 50 16.13 3.32 9.06
CA LYS A 50 14.81 2.71 9.28
C LYS A 50 14.44 1.71 8.19
N ALA A 51 13.69 0.69 8.62
CA ALA A 51 13.44 -0.50 7.80
C ALA A 51 12.32 -0.31 6.76
N SER A 52 12.55 -0.81 5.55
CA SER A 52 11.61 -0.84 4.42
C SER A 52 10.16 -1.29 4.79
N PRO A 53 9.93 -2.31 5.64
CA PRO A 53 8.56 -2.72 6.01
C PRO A 53 7.72 -1.63 6.69
N ILE A 54 8.35 -0.73 7.45
CA ILE A 54 7.66 0.38 8.11
C ILE A 54 7.06 1.32 7.06
N ILE A 55 7.81 1.57 5.99
CA ILE A 55 7.42 2.49 4.92
C ILE A 55 6.35 1.84 4.03
N GLY A 56 6.43 0.53 3.79
CA GLY A 56 5.36 -0.21 3.12
C GLY A 56 4.02 -0.09 3.85
N LYS A 57 4.02 -0.19 5.19
CA LYS A 57 2.81 0.03 6.01
C LYS A 57 2.24 1.44 5.82
N VAL A 58 3.11 2.45 5.73
CA VAL A 58 2.68 3.85 5.49
C VAL A 58 2.00 4.00 4.14
N ALA A 59 2.56 3.41 3.08
CA ALA A 59 1.94 3.43 1.76
C ALA A 59 0.51 2.86 1.77
N TYR A 60 0.31 1.70 2.40
CA TYR A 60 -1.03 1.10 2.52
C TYR A 60 -1.97 1.93 3.40
N ASN A 61 -1.48 2.52 4.50
CA ASN A 61 -2.28 3.40 5.34
C ASN A 61 -2.74 4.67 4.61
N LEU A 62 -1.91 5.22 3.72
CA LEU A 62 -2.29 6.35 2.89
C LEU A 62 -3.41 6.00 1.92
N VAL A 63 -3.37 4.80 1.31
CA VAL A 63 -4.45 4.28 0.46
C VAL A 63 -5.74 4.11 1.27
N ALA A 64 -5.67 3.48 2.45
CA ALA A 64 -6.81 3.30 3.34
C ALA A 64 -7.48 4.63 3.70
N LYS A 65 -6.67 5.64 4.08
CA LYS A 65 -7.13 7.00 4.36
C LYS A 65 -7.78 7.67 3.14
N ALA A 66 -7.18 7.54 1.95
CA ALA A 66 -7.71 8.11 0.72
C ALA A 66 -9.07 7.50 0.33
N LEU A 67 -9.27 6.22 0.65
CA LEU A 67 -10.53 5.50 0.42
C LEU A 67 -11.57 5.68 1.55
N GLY A 68 -11.18 6.28 2.68
CA GLY A 68 -12.06 6.45 3.85
C GLY A 68 -12.45 5.12 4.52
N VAL A 69 -11.61 4.09 4.40
CA VAL A 69 -11.87 2.75 4.97
C VAL A 69 -10.69 2.28 5.81
N ASP A 70 -10.96 1.54 6.88
CA ASP A 70 -9.92 1.06 7.81
C ASP A 70 -9.09 -0.08 7.21
N ASP A 71 -9.76 -1.09 6.64
CA ASP A 71 -9.13 -2.22 5.95
C ASP A 71 -9.62 -2.34 4.51
N PRO A 72 -8.95 -1.67 3.54
CA PRO A 72 -9.40 -1.70 2.16
C PRO A 72 -9.34 -3.10 1.53
N TYR A 73 -8.52 -4.01 2.07
CA TYR A 73 -8.34 -5.36 1.54
C TYR A 73 -9.24 -6.42 2.19
N ALA A 74 -10.16 -6.04 3.09
CA ALA A 74 -10.97 -6.99 3.86
C ALA A 74 -11.70 -8.03 2.98
N SER A 75 -12.36 -7.57 1.92
CA SER A 75 -13.11 -8.44 0.99
C SER A 75 -12.21 -9.39 0.21
N ILE A 76 -11.07 -8.88 -0.27
CA ILE A 76 -10.06 -9.65 -1.01
C ILE A 76 -9.43 -10.71 -0.11
N LYS A 77 -9.03 -10.33 1.11
CA LYS A 77 -8.51 -11.25 2.12
C LYS A 77 -9.51 -12.36 2.43
N LYS A 78 -10.78 -12.03 2.64
CA LYS A 78 -11.83 -13.03 2.88
C LYS A 78 -11.94 -14.03 1.73
N LYS A 79 -11.98 -13.55 0.48
CA LYS A 79 -12.06 -14.40 -0.72
C LYS A 79 -10.89 -15.37 -0.80
N TYR A 80 -9.66 -14.86 -0.68
CA TYR A 80 -8.46 -15.71 -0.84
C TYR A 80 -8.20 -16.60 0.36
N ASN A 81 -8.57 -16.19 1.58
CA ASN A 81 -8.50 -17.08 2.75
C ASN A 81 -9.48 -18.25 2.59
N GLN A 82 -10.70 -18.01 2.12
CA GLN A 82 -11.66 -19.08 1.83
C GLN A 82 -11.16 -20.03 0.76
N LEU A 83 -10.54 -19.50 -0.31
CA LEU A 83 -9.93 -20.32 -1.34
C LEU A 83 -8.79 -21.18 -0.79
N ALA A 84 -7.89 -20.59 0.00
CA ALA A 84 -6.76 -21.32 0.59
C ALA A 84 -7.22 -22.45 1.53
N LEU A 85 -8.28 -22.23 2.31
CA LEU A 85 -8.87 -23.24 3.19
C LEU A 85 -9.41 -24.46 2.43
N GLN A 86 -9.80 -24.32 1.16
CA GLN A 86 -10.26 -25.47 0.34
C GLN A 86 -9.12 -26.42 -0.04
N PHE A 87 -7.87 -25.97 0.05
CA PHE A 87 -6.67 -26.76 -0.26
C PHE A 87 -5.89 -27.17 1.00
N TYR A 88 -6.40 -26.81 2.17
CA TYR A 88 -5.77 -27.18 3.43
C TYR A 88 -6.30 -28.55 3.84
N ASP A 89 -5.55 -29.60 3.49
CA ASP A 89 -5.71 -30.93 4.09
C ASP A 89 -5.19 -30.85 5.54
N GLU A 90 -5.96 -31.36 6.51
CA GLU A 90 -5.58 -31.36 7.94
C GLU A 90 -4.23 -32.01 8.23
#